data_AF-A0A498IGU1-F1
#
_entry.id   AF-A0A498IGU1-F1
#
_cell.length_a   1.000
_cell.length_b   1.000
_cell.length_c   1.000
_cell.angle_alpha   90.00
_cell.angle_beta   90.00
_cell.angle_gamma   90.00
#
_symmetry.space_group_name_H-M   'P 1'
#
loop_
_entity.id
_entity.type
_entity.pdbx_description
1 polymer ?
#
loop_
_entity_poly.entity_id
_entity_poly.type
_entity_poly.pdbx_seq_one_letter_code
_entity_poly.pdbx_strand_id
1 'polypeptide(L)'
;MASLCLLDTWNAMEGLSAYGQARGVGVSNFSSKKLQDLLSYAKVPPAVNQDPVLNEIAEKLNKSTAQVCLHWGIQSAHSVLPKSVNESRIKENLSLFDWSIPPELFSKISGHHQQRLLRGDFVVHESLSPYKSVEELWDVSTLYL
;
A
#
# COMPACT_ATOMS: atom_id res chain seq x y z
N MET A 1 15.07 -26.90 -7.51
CA MET A 1 15.09 -25.43 -7.57
C MET A 1 15.96 -24.95 -6.43
N ALA A 2 16.91 -24.05 -6.67
CA ALA A 2 17.69 -23.46 -5.59
C ALA A 2 16.73 -22.72 -4.64
N SER A 3 16.82 -22.99 -3.35
CA SER A 3 16.20 -22.16 -2.33
C SER A 3 16.77 -20.75 -2.50
N LEU A 4 15.94 -19.80 -2.93
CA LEU A 4 16.34 -18.40 -3.00
C LEU A 4 16.50 -17.92 -1.55
N CYS A 5 17.74 -17.86 -1.08
CA CYS A 5 18.03 -17.37 0.26
C CYS A 5 17.91 -15.84 0.24
N LEU A 6 16.94 -15.31 1.00
CA LEU A 6 16.74 -13.85 1.13
C LEU A 6 18.02 -13.16 1.63
N LEU A 7 18.79 -13.83 2.50
CA LEU A 7 20.07 -13.35 3.00
C LEU A 7 21.11 -13.18 1.87
N ASP A 8 21.27 -14.18 1.01
CA ASP A 8 22.23 -14.10 -0.11
C ASP A 8 21.82 -13.03 -1.12
N THR A 9 20.50 -12.93 -1.37
CA THR A 9 19.94 -11.89 -2.23
C THR A 9 20.20 -10.49 -1.66
N TRP A 10 19.99 -10.31 -0.35
CA TRP A 10 20.23 -9.04 0.32
C TRP A 10 21.71 -8.66 0.35
N ASN A 11 22.61 -9.61 0.63
CA ASN A 11 24.06 -9.39 0.59
C ASN A 11 24.52 -8.92 -0.80
N ALA A 12 23.96 -9.50 -1.87
CA ALA A 12 24.24 -9.04 -3.23
C ALA A 12 23.73 -7.60 -3.46
N MET A 13 22.55 -7.25 -2.95
CA MET A 13 21.99 -5.90 -3.03
C MET A 13 22.85 -4.87 -2.26
N GLU A 14 23.34 -5.19 -1.08
CA GLU A 14 24.28 -4.33 -0.32
C GLU A 14 25.59 -4.12 -1.10
N GLY A 15 26.06 -5.15 -1.81
CA GLY A 15 27.17 -5.04 -2.77
C GLY A 15 26.91 -3.98 -3.84
N LEU A 16 25.72 -3.95 -4.45
CA LEU A 16 25.36 -2.92 -5.45
C LEU A 16 25.49 -1.49 -4.88
N SER A 17 25.15 -1.33 -3.60
CA SER A 17 25.32 -0.04 -2.91
C SER A 17 26.80 0.29 -2.69
N ALA A 18 27.57 -0.67 -2.17
CA ALA A 18 28.99 -0.50 -1.87
C ALA A 18 29.85 -0.20 -3.12
N TYR A 19 29.51 -0.81 -4.27
CA TYR A 19 30.17 -0.53 -5.55
C TYR A 19 29.64 0.73 -6.25
N GLY A 20 28.74 1.50 -5.62
CA GLY A 20 28.18 2.73 -6.16
C GLY A 20 27.23 2.54 -7.33
N GLN A 21 26.76 1.31 -7.59
CA GLN A 21 25.82 1.00 -8.67
C GLN A 21 24.37 1.35 -8.28
N ALA A 22 24.05 1.32 -6.98
CA ALA A 22 22.79 1.81 -6.43
C ALA A 22 23.06 2.78 -5.27
N ARG A 23 22.35 3.91 -5.20
CA ARG A 23 22.47 4.84 -4.06
C ARG A 23 21.62 4.43 -2.85
N GLY A 24 20.67 3.52 -3.05
CA GLY A 24 19.79 2.99 -2.02
C GLY A 24 19.22 1.65 -2.46
N VAL A 25 18.99 0.76 -1.49
CA VAL A 25 18.40 -0.57 -1.68
C VAL A 25 17.22 -0.72 -0.71
N GLY A 26 16.21 -1.50 -1.10
CA GLY A 26 14.99 -1.63 -0.32
C GLY A 26 14.14 -2.80 -0.78
N VAL A 27 12.99 -2.96 -0.16
CA VAL A 27 12.04 -4.05 -0.42
C VAL A 27 10.66 -3.48 -0.78
N SER A 28 9.83 -4.29 -1.42
CA SER A 28 8.42 -3.96 -1.71
C SER A 28 7.56 -5.20 -1.44
N ASN A 29 6.31 -5.00 -1.04
CA ASN A 29 5.34 -6.08 -0.76
C ASN A 29 5.75 -7.03 0.38
N PHE A 30 6.08 -6.49 1.57
CA PHE A 30 6.34 -7.27 2.79
C PHE A 30 5.12 -7.24 3.76
N SER A 31 4.90 -8.32 4.52
CA SER A 31 3.70 -8.54 5.35
C SER A 31 3.66 -7.69 6.63
N SER A 32 2.47 -7.59 7.25
CA SER A 32 2.23 -6.75 8.44
C SER A 32 1.63 -7.55 9.61
N LYS A 33 2.43 -8.43 10.24
CA LYS A 33 2.24 -8.99 11.61
C LYS A 33 2.49 -7.95 12.73
N LYS A 34 2.16 -6.69 12.40
CA LYS A 34 1.89 -5.56 13.29
C LYS A 34 0.50 -4.94 13.04
N LEU A 35 -0.26 -5.41 12.04
CA LEU A 35 -1.61 -4.90 11.72
C LEU A 35 -2.74 -5.82 12.21
N GLN A 36 -2.39 -6.89 12.95
CA GLN A 36 -3.30 -8.01 13.23
C GLN A 36 -4.31 -7.79 14.37
N ASP A 37 -4.24 -6.71 15.13
CA ASP A 37 -5.18 -6.52 16.26
C ASP A 37 -6.62 -6.19 15.81
N LEU A 38 -6.81 -5.65 14.59
CA LEU A 38 -7.97 -4.78 14.37
C LEU A 38 -9.27 -5.44 13.87
N LEU A 39 -9.27 -6.58 13.16
CA LEU A 39 -10.45 -6.91 12.31
C LEU A 39 -11.02 -8.33 12.45
N SER A 40 -11.07 -8.87 13.66
CA SER A 40 -11.75 -10.13 13.99
C SER A 40 -13.27 -10.20 13.69
N TYR A 41 -13.87 -9.32 12.85
CA TYR A 41 -15.33 -9.21 12.67
C TYR A 41 -15.93 -8.64 11.34
N ALA A 42 -15.20 -8.33 10.26
CA ALA A 42 -15.79 -7.58 9.11
C ALA A 42 -16.37 -8.43 7.94
N LYS A 43 -17.44 -7.94 7.28
CA LYS A 43 -18.32 -8.67 6.31
C LYS A 43 -18.53 -8.05 4.90
N VAL A 44 -17.89 -6.95 4.50
CA VAL A 44 -18.21 -6.22 3.25
C VAL A 44 -16.94 -5.94 2.41
N PRO A 45 -16.98 -6.06 1.07
CA PRO A 45 -15.79 -5.92 0.22
C PRO A 45 -15.55 -4.45 -0.24
N PRO A 46 -14.33 -4.07 -0.67
CA PRO A 46 -13.93 -2.66 -0.84
C PRO A 46 -13.36 -2.32 -2.23
N ALA A 47 -13.66 -1.09 -2.62
CA ALA A 47 -13.06 -0.35 -3.72
C ALA A 47 -12.65 1.03 -3.17
N VAL A 48 -11.38 1.44 -3.34
CA VAL A 48 -10.81 2.61 -2.64
C VAL A 48 -11.20 3.94 -3.30
N ASN A 49 -11.49 3.95 -4.61
CA ASN A 49 -11.82 5.17 -5.37
C ASN A 49 -13.32 5.51 -5.41
N GLN A 50 -14.13 4.88 -4.57
CA GLN A 50 -15.58 5.11 -4.51
C GLN A 50 -16.08 5.24 -3.07
N ASP A 51 -15.16 5.40 -2.11
CA ASP A 51 -15.56 5.60 -0.72
C ASP A 51 -16.34 6.93 -0.61
N PRO A 52 -17.60 6.90 -0.15
CA PRO A 52 -18.42 8.10 -0.02
C PRO A 52 -17.78 9.20 0.82
N VAL A 53 -16.94 8.85 1.80
CA VAL A 53 -16.25 9.82 2.65
C VAL A 53 -15.10 10.51 1.91
N LEU A 54 -14.39 9.79 1.04
CA LEU A 54 -13.37 10.42 0.19
C LEU A 54 -14.01 11.42 -0.78
N ASN A 55 -15.19 11.10 -1.32
CA ASN A 55 -15.94 12.02 -2.17
C ASN A 55 -16.48 13.22 -1.39
N GLU A 56 -17.06 13.02 -0.20
CA GLU A 56 -17.52 14.12 0.67
C GLU A 56 -16.38 15.09 1.02
N ILE A 57 -15.20 14.54 1.35
CA ILE A 57 -14.01 15.35 1.67
C ILE A 57 -13.52 16.09 0.42
N ALA A 58 -13.49 15.43 -0.74
CA ALA A 58 -13.12 16.04 -2.01
C ALA A 58 -14.02 17.23 -2.36
N GLU A 59 -15.34 17.07 -2.21
CA GLU A 59 -16.32 18.15 -2.40
C GLU A 59 -16.07 19.32 -1.44
N LYS A 60 -15.92 19.03 -0.14
CA LYS A 60 -15.67 20.05 0.89
C LYS A 60 -14.40 20.87 0.66
N LEU A 61 -13.36 20.21 0.15
CA LEU A 61 -12.06 20.85 -0.10
C LEU A 61 -11.95 21.41 -1.52
N ASN A 62 -12.98 21.24 -2.36
CA ASN A 62 -12.94 21.56 -3.79
C ASN A 62 -11.70 20.95 -4.48
N LYS A 63 -11.48 19.65 -4.22
CA LYS A 63 -10.39 18.84 -4.78
C LYS A 63 -10.98 17.60 -5.43
N SER A 64 -10.18 16.86 -6.20
CA SER A 64 -10.60 15.54 -6.67
C SER A 64 -10.41 14.48 -5.60
N THR A 65 -11.16 13.37 -5.69
CA THR A 65 -10.99 12.20 -4.82
C THR A 65 -9.56 11.66 -4.89
N ALA A 66 -8.94 11.69 -6.08
CA ALA A 66 -7.55 11.26 -6.26
C ALA A 66 -6.58 12.16 -5.49
N GLN A 67 -6.78 13.48 -5.52
CA GLN A 67 -5.97 14.42 -4.76
C GLN A 67 -6.10 14.20 -3.26
N VAL A 68 -7.31 13.95 -2.75
CA VAL A 68 -7.52 13.61 -1.32
C VAL A 68 -6.80 12.32 -0.95
N CYS A 69 -6.89 11.26 -1.75
CA CYS A 69 -6.17 10.00 -1.51
C CYS A 69 -4.64 10.19 -1.45
N LEU A 70 -4.08 10.94 -2.41
CA LEU A 70 -2.64 11.17 -2.48
C LEU A 70 -2.15 12.04 -1.33
N HIS A 71 -2.90 13.08 -1.01
CA HIS A 71 -2.59 13.99 0.09
C HIS A 71 -2.64 13.26 1.44
N TRP A 72 -3.65 12.41 1.66
CA TRP A 72 -3.72 11.57 2.85
C TRP A 72 -2.48 10.67 3.02
N GLY A 73 -1.98 10.07 1.93
CA GLY A 73 -0.73 9.30 1.95
C GLY A 73 0.47 10.14 2.38
N ILE A 74 0.60 11.35 1.85
CA ILE A 74 1.68 12.31 2.18
C ILE A 74 1.57 12.78 3.64
N GLN A 75 0.39 13.21 4.11
CA GLN A 75 0.18 13.63 5.50
C GLN A 75 0.34 12.46 6.49
N SER A 76 0.18 11.22 6.04
CA SER A 76 0.51 10.01 6.80
C SER A 76 2.02 9.67 6.79
N ALA A 77 2.87 10.58 6.31
CA ALA A 77 4.32 10.45 6.20
C ALA A 77 4.81 9.36 5.22
N HIS A 78 4.05 9.08 4.16
CA HIS A 78 4.45 8.16 3.10
C HIS A 78 4.70 8.90 1.77
N SER A 79 5.68 8.44 1.00
CA SER A 79 5.75 8.78 -0.42
C SER A 79 4.61 8.12 -1.18
N VAL A 80 4.01 8.82 -2.14
CA VAL A 80 2.94 8.28 -3.01
C VAL A 80 3.44 8.14 -4.44
N LEU A 81 2.96 7.12 -5.15
CA LEU A 81 3.41 6.78 -6.51
C LEU A 81 2.22 6.72 -7.50
N PRO A 82 1.50 7.83 -7.75
CA PRO A 82 0.36 7.84 -8.64
C PRO A 82 0.77 7.59 -10.09
N LYS A 83 0.29 6.49 -10.68
CA LYS A 83 0.49 6.20 -12.10
C LYS A 83 -0.59 6.87 -12.95
N SER A 84 -0.18 7.64 -13.96
CA SER A 84 -1.06 8.13 -15.03
C SER A 84 -0.29 8.23 -16.35
N VAL A 85 -1.01 8.10 -17.47
CA VAL A 85 -0.52 8.45 -18.83
C VAL A 85 -1.26 9.65 -19.41
N ASN A 86 -2.23 10.19 -18.66
CA ASN A 86 -3.01 11.36 -19.04
C ASN A 86 -2.38 12.60 -18.39
N GLU A 87 -2.03 13.58 -19.23
CA GLU A 87 -1.28 14.78 -18.82
C GLU A 87 -2.02 15.63 -17.78
N SER A 88 -3.33 15.84 -17.93
CA SER A 88 -4.09 16.64 -16.96
C SER A 88 -4.12 15.97 -15.58
N ARG A 89 -4.29 14.64 -15.54
CA ARG A 89 -4.19 13.86 -14.30
C ARG A 89 -2.79 13.87 -13.69
N ILE A 90 -1.74 13.87 -14.51
CA ILE A 90 -0.36 13.98 -14.00
C ILE A 90 -0.16 15.34 -13.32
N LYS A 91 -0.60 16.42 -13.96
CA LYS A 91 -0.55 17.77 -13.37
C LYS A 91 -1.38 17.85 -12.09
N GLU A 92 -2.61 17.33 -12.12
CA GLU A 92 -3.50 17.30 -10.96
C GLU A 92 -2.91 16.53 -9.77
N ASN A 93 -2.29 15.37 -10.01
CA ASN A 93 -1.65 14.54 -8.99
C ASN A 93 -0.40 15.18 -8.37
N LEU A 94 0.17 16.22 -8.99
CA LEU A 94 1.31 16.97 -8.44
C LEU A 94 0.88 18.22 -7.67
N SER A 95 -0.35 18.71 -7.88
CA SER A 95 -0.92 19.88 -7.21
C SER A 95 -1.43 19.54 -5.79
N LEU A 96 -0.50 19.15 -4.91
CA LEU A 96 -0.80 18.67 -3.55
C LEU A 96 -0.24 19.57 -2.44
N PHE A 97 0.70 20.46 -2.72
CA PHE A 97 1.52 21.11 -1.67
C PHE A 97 1.01 22.47 -1.21
N ASP A 98 0.05 23.06 -1.93
CA ASP A 98 -0.54 24.38 -1.66
C ASP A 98 -1.76 24.33 -0.73
N TRP A 99 -2.11 23.15 -0.21
CA TRP A 99 -3.22 22.92 0.70
C TRP A 99 -2.96 21.72 1.61
N SER A 100 -3.83 21.46 2.58
CA SER A 100 -3.77 20.31 3.48
C SER A 100 -5.16 19.80 3.82
N ILE A 101 -5.32 18.50 4.08
CA ILE A 101 -6.53 17.96 4.71
C ILE A 101 -6.52 18.39 6.18
N PRO A 102 -7.54 19.13 6.63
CA PRO A 102 -7.66 19.53 8.03
C PRO A 102 -7.77 18.31 8.98
N PRO A 103 -7.27 18.39 10.23
CA PRO A 103 -7.24 17.25 11.17
C PRO A 103 -8.59 16.55 11.38
N GLU A 104 -9.68 17.30 11.34
CA GLU A 104 -11.04 16.80 11.51
C GLU A 104 -11.53 15.95 10.32
N LEU A 105 -11.10 16.28 9.10
CA LEU A 105 -11.40 15.48 7.91
C LEU A 105 -10.41 14.33 7.76
N PHE A 106 -9.14 14.56 8.14
CA PHE A 106 -8.10 13.54 8.11
C PHE A 106 -8.46 12.35 9.01
N SER A 107 -8.93 12.62 10.23
CA SER A 107 -9.35 11.59 11.19
C SER A 107 -10.52 10.74 10.68
N LYS A 108 -11.38 11.29 9.80
CA LYS A 108 -12.49 10.53 9.22
C LYS A 108 -11.98 9.43 8.31
N ILE A 109 -10.96 9.69 7.48
CA ILE A 109 -10.39 8.73 6.53
C ILE A 109 -9.79 7.52 7.27
N SER A 110 -9.15 7.76 8.42
CA SER A 110 -8.53 6.70 9.24
C SER A 110 -9.53 5.72 9.87
N GLY A 111 -10.81 6.07 9.96
CA GLY A 111 -11.85 5.21 10.54
C GLY A 111 -12.45 4.17 9.58
N HIS A 112 -12.00 4.12 8.33
CA HIS A 112 -12.61 3.28 7.29
C HIS A 112 -12.07 1.85 7.25
N HIS A 113 -12.89 0.95 6.71
CA HIS A 113 -12.52 -0.43 6.45
C HIS A 113 -11.38 -0.52 5.43
N GLN A 114 -10.29 -1.18 5.82
CA GLN A 114 -9.10 -1.33 5.00
C GLN A 114 -9.02 -2.71 4.34
N GLN A 115 -8.59 -2.76 3.08
CA GLN A 115 -8.29 -4.01 2.39
C GLN A 115 -7.15 -3.87 1.39
N ARG A 116 -6.40 -4.95 1.24
CA ARG A 116 -5.37 -5.13 0.22
C ARG A 116 -5.99 -5.47 -1.13
N LEU A 117 -5.82 -4.60 -2.13
CA LEU A 117 -6.25 -4.85 -3.51
C LEU A 117 -5.29 -5.78 -4.25
N LEU A 118 -3.97 -5.57 -4.13
CA LEU A 118 -2.96 -6.46 -4.72
C LEU A 118 -2.66 -7.60 -3.75
N ARG A 119 -3.43 -8.69 -3.87
CA ARG A 119 -3.34 -9.87 -3.01
C ARG A 119 -2.16 -10.79 -3.34
N GLY A 120 -1.56 -10.69 -4.52
CA GLY A 120 -0.40 -11.50 -4.88
C GLY A 120 -0.74 -12.95 -5.24
N ASP A 121 -1.98 -13.26 -5.64
CA ASP A 121 -2.41 -14.62 -5.97
C ASP A 121 -1.53 -15.30 -7.04
N PHE A 122 -0.87 -14.52 -7.89
CA PHE A 122 0.02 -15.00 -8.95
C PHE A 122 1.31 -15.68 -8.46
N VAL A 123 1.73 -15.45 -7.20
CA VAL A 123 2.89 -16.16 -6.60
C VAL A 123 2.47 -17.26 -5.64
N VAL A 124 1.18 -17.61 -5.61
CA VAL A 124 0.61 -18.63 -4.70
C VAL A 124 0.28 -19.89 -5.50
N HIS A 125 0.71 -21.06 -5.01
CA HIS A 125 0.36 -22.34 -5.61
C HIS A 125 0.60 -23.50 -4.64
N GLU A 126 -0.35 -24.44 -4.52
CA GLU A 126 -0.31 -25.53 -3.52
C GLU A 126 0.96 -26.40 -3.56
N SER A 127 1.46 -26.69 -4.77
CA SER A 127 2.60 -27.60 -4.98
C SER A 127 3.83 -26.97 -5.66
N LEU A 128 3.71 -25.78 -6.25
CA LEU A 128 4.74 -25.18 -7.11
C LEU A 128 5.33 -23.89 -6.55
N SER A 129 4.71 -23.33 -5.52
CA SER A 129 5.19 -22.13 -4.85
C SER A 129 5.69 -22.46 -3.45
N PRO A 130 6.69 -21.72 -2.92
CA PRO A 130 6.95 -21.70 -1.49
C PRO A 130 5.76 -21.19 -0.66
N TYR A 131 4.77 -20.52 -1.27
CA TYR A 131 3.55 -20.05 -0.63
C TYR A 131 2.33 -20.79 -1.18
N LYS A 132 1.71 -21.63 -0.35
CA LYS A 132 0.58 -22.50 -0.74
C LYS A 132 -0.76 -21.77 -0.70
N SER A 133 -0.82 -20.63 -0.04
CA SER A 133 -1.99 -19.77 0.00
C SER A 133 -1.60 -18.29 0.03
N VAL A 134 -2.57 -17.41 -0.25
CA VAL A 134 -2.37 -15.95 -0.09
C VAL A 134 -2.07 -15.63 1.37
N GLU A 135 -2.68 -16.39 2.26
CA GLU A 135 -2.43 -16.33 3.69
C GLU A 135 -0.95 -16.64 3.98
N GLU A 136 -0.38 -17.72 3.42
CA GLU A 136 1.04 -18.05 3.60
C GLU A 136 1.97 -17.01 2.97
N LEU A 137 1.64 -16.49 1.78
CA LEU A 137 2.40 -15.42 1.12
C LEU A 137 2.56 -14.19 2.01
N TRP A 138 1.53 -13.88 2.80
CA TRP A 138 1.50 -12.74 3.70
C TRP A 138 1.68 -13.14 5.17
N ASP A 139 2.22 -14.33 5.46
CA ASP A 139 2.51 -14.85 6.80
C ASP A 139 1.29 -14.89 7.76
N VAL A 140 0.12 -15.21 7.23
CA VAL A 140 -1.16 -15.32 7.95
C VAL A 140 -1.37 -16.79 8.33
N SER A 141 -1.04 -17.19 9.56
CA SER A 141 -1.20 -18.57 10.03
C SER A 141 -2.66 -18.89 10.32
N THR A 142 -3.13 -20.03 9.81
CA THR A 142 -4.32 -20.74 10.30
C THR A 142 -4.23 -20.98 11.81
N LEU A 143 -5.37 -20.79 12.50
CA LEU A 143 -5.73 -21.17 13.87
C LEU A 143 -5.63 -20.05 14.94
N TYR A 144 -6.81 -19.51 15.23
CA TYR A 144 -7.27 -18.85 16.46
C TYR A 144 -6.53 -17.59 16.91
N LEU A 145 -7.19 -16.44 16.74
CA LEU A 145 -7.63 -15.52 17.80
C LEU A 145 -8.79 -14.66 17.27
#